data_AF-A0A0Q6TQ52-F1
#
_entry.id   AF-A0A0Q6TQ52-F1
#
_cell.length_a   1.000
_cell.length_b   1.000
_cell.length_c   1.000
_cell.angle_alpha   90.00
_cell.angle_beta   90.00
_cell.angle_gamma   90.00
#
_symmetry.space_group_name_H-M   'P 1'
#
loop_
_entity.id
_entity.type
_entity.pdbx_description
1 polymer ?
#
loop_
_entity_poly.entity_id
_entity_poly.type
_entity_poly.pdbx_seq_one_letter_code
_entity_poly.pdbx_strand_id
1 'polypeptide(L)'
;MTQSSSRTWCENLQAKLMKALDAVWETIASSDDPVLIRKARDKARACGEMAANARKIAAMTPPPKPARAGAVFAAASAPTSVLAMRDLDAEDAPTRGLDRLRGGGRGRL
;
A
#
# COMPACT_ATOMS: atom_id res chain seq x y z
N MET A 1 -16.05 29.10 2.44
CA MET A 1 -15.94 27.66 2.73
C MET A 1 -14.90 27.08 1.79
N THR A 2 -13.67 26.90 2.25
CA THR A 2 -12.64 26.23 1.44
C THR A 2 -12.98 24.74 1.41
N GLN A 3 -13.36 24.24 0.23
CA GLN A 3 -13.64 22.81 0.02
C GLN A 3 -12.33 22.06 0.29
N SER A 4 -12.26 21.36 1.43
CA SER A 4 -11.14 20.48 1.72
C SER A 4 -11.08 19.39 0.65
N SER A 5 -9.95 19.29 -0.03
CA SER A 5 -9.75 18.23 -1.01
C SER A 5 -9.88 16.88 -0.31
N SER A 6 -10.39 15.86 -1.02
CA SER A 6 -10.47 14.49 -0.51
C SER A 6 -9.11 13.95 -0.04
N ARG A 7 -8.01 14.41 -0.65
CA ARG A 7 -6.63 14.12 -0.22
C ARG A 7 -6.35 14.70 1.18
N THR A 8 -6.62 15.99 1.39
CA THR A 8 -6.44 16.64 2.70
C THR A 8 -7.32 15.99 3.78
N TRP A 9 -8.51 15.53 3.42
CA TRP A 9 -9.36 14.76 4.34
C TRP A 9 -8.72 13.42 4.72
N CYS A 10 -8.20 12.66 3.75
CA CYS A 10 -7.52 11.38 4.01
C CYS A 10 -6.29 11.56 4.89
N GLU A 11 -5.47 12.59 4.64
CA GLU A 11 -4.27 12.90 5.44
C GLU A 11 -4.64 13.21 6.91
N ASN A 12 -5.65 14.05 7.11
CA ASN A 12 -6.15 14.38 8.45
C ASN A 12 -6.71 13.15 9.18
N LEU A 13 -7.41 12.28 8.45
CA LEU A 13 -7.93 11.04 9.01
C LEU A 13 -6.80 10.08 9.40
N GLN A 14 -5.80 9.93 8.54
CA GLN A 14 -4.62 9.10 8.82
C GLN A 14 -3.90 9.58 10.09
N ALA A 15 -3.67 10.89 10.23
CA ALA A 15 -3.04 11.46 11.43
C ALA A 15 -3.85 11.18 12.71
N LYS A 16 -5.18 11.27 12.65
CA LYS A 16 -6.06 10.94 13.78
C LYS A 16 -5.99 9.46 14.17
N LEU A 17 -5.98 8.57 13.18
CA LEU A 17 -5.90 7.13 13.41
C LEU A 17 -4.54 6.72 14.00
N MET A 18 -3.44 7.31 13.51
CA MET A 18 -2.11 7.10 14.07
C MET A 18 -2.07 7.50 15.55
N LYS A 19 -2.49 8.73 15.88
CA LYS A 19 -2.55 9.21 17.27
C LYS A 19 -3.42 8.32 18.17
N ALA A 20 -4.51 7.77 17.63
CA ALA A 20 -5.38 6.86 18.38
C ALA A 20 -4.71 5.50 18.66
N LEU A 21 -3.94 4.98 17.71
CA LEU A 21 -3.17 3.75 17.88
C LEU A 21 -2.02 3.94 18.86
N ASP A 22 -1.34 5.09 18.82
CA ASP A 22 -0.29 5.41 19.79
C ASP A 22 -0.85 5.44 21.23
N ALA A 23 -2.01 6.09 21.43
CA ALA A 23 -2.67 6.10 22.74
C ALA A 23 -3.13 4.70 23.20
N VAL A 24 -3.54 3.83 22.26
CA VAL A 24 -3.86 2.43 22.56
C VAL A 24 -2.62 1.66 22.98
N TRP A 25 -1.51 1.86 22.28
CA TRP A 25 -0.23 1.23 22.60
C TRP A 25 0.24 1.63 23.99
N GLU A 26 0.22 2.92 24.31
CA GLU A 26 0.53 3.43 25.66
C GLU A 26 -0.35 2.77 26.73
N THR A 27 -1.66 2.65 26.49
CA THR A 27 -2.58 2.01 27.43
C THR A 27 -2.22 0.53 27.68
N ILE A 28 -1.81 -0.20 26.64
CA ILE A 28 -1.42 -1.61 26.76
C ILE A 28 -0.06 -1.75 27.44
N ALA A 29 0.86 -0.82 27.20
CA ALA A 29 2.19 -0.84 27.80
C ALA A 29 2.20 -0.40 29.26
N SER A 30 1.28 0.49 29.67
CA SER A 30 1.26 1.09 31.00
C SER A 30 0.26 0.44 31.96
N SER A 31 -0.64 -0.44 31.49
CA SER A 31 -1.74 -0.98 32.29
C SER A 31 -1.76 -2.50 32.28
N ASP A 32 -1.81 -3.10 33.47
CA ASP A 32 -2.00 -4.54 33.67
C ASP A 32 -3.48 -4.94 33.87
N ASP A 33 -4.41 -3.98 33.74
CA ASP A 33 -5.84 -4.28 33.85
C ASP A 33 -6.35 -4.98 32.58
N PRO A 34 -6.79 -6.25 32.66
CA PRO A 34 -7.28 -6.99 31.50
C PRO A 34 -8.49 -6.34 30.82
N VAL A 35 -9.30 -5.55 31.54
CA VAL A 35 -10.45 -4.85 30.97
C VAL A 35 -10.00 -3.67 30.12
N LEU A 36 -9.01 -2.91 30.59
CA LEU A 36 -8.43 -1.79 29.83
C LEU A 36 -7.71 -2.29 28.58
N ILE A 37 -6.94 -3.38 28.68
CA ILE A 37 -6.28 -3.99 27.53
C ILE A 37 -7.31 -4.45 26.49
N ARG A 38 -8.41 -5.09 26.90
CA ARG A 38 -9.49 -5.50 25.96
C ARG A 38 -10.09 -4.30 25.24
N LYS A 39 -10.47 -3.25 25.98
CA LYS A 39 -11.01 -2.00 25.40
C LYS A 39 -10.01 -1.33 24.45
N ALA A 40 -8.73 -1.34 24.79
CA ALA A 40 -7.66 -0.79 23.96
C ALA A 40 -7.54 -1.57 22.63
N ARG A 41 -7.60 -2.91 22.68
CA ARG A 41 -7.62 -3.76 21.48
C ARG A 41 -8.87 -3.57 20.63
N ASP A 42 -10.04 -3.43 21.24
CA ASP A 42 -11.29 -3.14 20.51
C ASP A 42 -11.20 -1.79 19.79
N LYS A 43 -10.59 -0.79 20.43
CA LYS A 43 -10.33 0.52 19.80
C LYS A 43 -9.35 0.41 18.63
N ALA A 44 -8.29 -0.39 18.74
CA ALA A 44 -7.38 -0.65 17.62
C ALA A 44 -8.11 -1.28 16.43
N ARG A 45 -9.01 -2.25 16.70
CA ARG A 45 -9.82 -2.91 15.68
C ARG A 45 -10.74 -1.93 14.96
N ALA A 46 -11.44 -1.09 15.71
CA ALA A 46 -12.30 -0.04 15.15
C ALA A 46 -11.50 0.95 14.27
N CYS A 47 -10.27 1.29 14.67
CA CYS A 47 -9.38 2.12 13.84
C CYS A 47 -9.05 1.45 12.50
N GLY A 48 -8.80 0.14 12.50
CA GLY A 48 -8.56 -0.65 11.28
C GLY A 48 -9.77 -0.69 10.34
N GLU A 49 -10.96 -0.93 10.90
CA GLU A 49 -12.21 -0.93 10.11
C GLU A 49 -12.51 0.44 9.51
N MET A 50 -12.29 1.51 10.27
CA MET A 50 -12.45 2.89 9.79
C MET A 50 -11.44 3.22 8.67
N ALA A 51 -10.19 2.77 8.79
CA ALA A 51 -9.18 2.92 7.74
C ALA A 51 -9.58 2.18 6.45
N ALA A 52 -10.13 0.96 6.57
CA ALA A 52 -10.59 0.19 5.41
C ALA A 52 -11.74 0.90 4.67
N ASN A 53 -12.69 1.47 5.41
CA ASN A 53 -13.78 2.25 4.82
C ASN A 53 -13.28 3.55 4.18
N ALA A 54 -12.32 4.24 4.81
CA ALA A 54 -11.71 5.43 4.24
C ALA A 54 -11.02 5.16 2.89
N ARG A 55 -10.34 4.01 2.74
CA ARG A 55 -9.74 3.59 1.46
C ARG A 55 -10.78 3.40 0.36
N LYS A 56 -11.95 2.85 0.70
CA LYS A 56 -13.07 2.72 -0.26
C LYS A 56 -13.56 4.09 -0.72
N ILE A 57 -13.73 5.03 0.21
CA ILE A 57 -14.13 6.41 -0.09
C ILE A 57 -13.07 7.11 -0.96
N ALA A 58 -11.79 6.95 -0.62
CA ALA A 58 -10.69 7.52 -1.40
C ALA A 58 -10.64 6.94 -2.83
N ALA A 59 -10.89 5.64 -3.00
CA ALA A 59 -10.94 5.00 -4.32
C ALA A 59 -12.10 5.49 -5.21
N MET A 60 -13.18 6.01 -4.61
CA MET A 60 -14.26 6.67 -5.36
C MET A 60 -13.88 8.08 -5.84
N THR A 61 -12.80 8.66 -5.32
CA THR A 61 -12.31 9.95 -5.78
C THR A 61 -11.48 9.74 -7.05
N PRO A 62 -11.78 10.46 -8.16
CA PRO A 62 -10.98 10.35 -9.38
C PRO A 62 -9.52 10.75 -9.11
N PRO A 63 -8.54 10.02 -9.68
CA PRO A 63 -7.13 10.34 -9.51
C PRO A 63 -6.82 11.71 -10.13
N PRO A 64 -5.86 12.47 -9.56
CA PRO A 64 -5.44 13.73 -10.16
C PRO A 64 -4.90 13.45 -11.57
N LYS A 65 -5.46 14.16 -12.55
CA LYS A 65 -5.05 14.05 -13.95
C LYS A 65 -3.57 14.43 -14.05
N PRO A 66 -2.69 13.59 -14.62
CA PRO A 66 -1.28 13.95 -14.75
C PRO A 66 -1.18 15.24 -15.57
N ALA A 67 -0.48 16.23 -15.03
CA ALA A 67 -0.18 17.45 -15.76
C ALA A 67 0.55 17.04 -17.04
N ARG A 68 -0.02 17.38 -18.19
CA ARG A 68 0.54 17.07 -19.51
C ARG A 68 1.88 17.81 -19.58
N ALA A 69 2.99 17.06 -19.50
CA ALA A 69 4.32 17.61 -19.76
C ALA A 69 4.36 18.04 -21.23
N GLY A 70 4.27 19.34 -21.47
CA GLY A 70 4.20 19.93 -22.81
C GLY A 70 4.94 21.25 -22.84
N ALA A 71 6.16 21.19 -23.37
CA ALA A 71 6.96 22.27 -23.95
C ALA A 71 7.54 23.35 -23.02
N VAL A 72 8.76 23.11 -22.54
CA VAL A 72 9.86 24.08 -22.70
C VAL A 72 11.14 23.30 -23.01
N PHE A 73 11.41 23.12 -24.30
CA PHE A 73 12.77 22.95 -24.79
C PHE A 73 13.47 24.30 -24.64
N ALA A 74 14.40 24.43 -23.69
CA ALA A 74 15.61 25.23 -23.83
C ALA A 74 16.51 25.09 -22.59
N ALA A 75 17.65 24.44 -22.80
CA ALA A 75 18.96 24.71 -22.17
C ALA A 75 19.07 24.68 -20.63
N ALA A 76 19.68 23.61 -20.11
CA ALA A 76 21.07 23.64 -19.62
C ALA A 76 21.39 22.40 -18.75
N SER A 77 22.44 21.71 -19.17
CA SER A 77 23.27 20.70 -18.49
C SER A 77 23.05 20.41 -17.00
N ALA A 78 22.76 19.15 -16.67
CA ALA A 78 23.57 18.28 -15.80
C ALA A 78 22.90 16.90 -15.62
N PRO A 79 23.58 15.76 -15.87
CA PRO A 79 23.04 14.45 -15.52
C PRO A 79 23.42 14.10 -14.08
N THR A 80 22.49 14.24 -13.14
CA THR A 80 22.62 13.60 -11.81
C THR A 80 21.77 12.34 -11.79
N SER A 81 22.47 11.21 -11.76
CA SER A 81 21.98 9.84 -11.70
C SER A 81 20.81 9.62 -10.74
N VAL A 82 19.71 9.10 -11.29
CA VAL A 82 18.87 8.14 -10.57
C VAL A 82 18.76 6.92 -11.48
N LEU A 83 19.34 5.82 -11.01
CA LEU A 83 19.43 4.52 -11.65
C LEU A 83 18.22 4.17 -12.51
N ALA A 84 18.43 4.21 -13.83
CA ALA A 84 17.73 3.38 -14.79
C ALA A 84 18.13 1.91 -14.54
N MET A 85 17.19 1.11 -14.05
CA MET A 85 17.28 -0.35 -14.06
C MET A 85 15.97 -0.89 -14.62
N ARG A 86 15.94 -0.95 -15.95
CA ARG A 86 15.05 -1.64 -16.90
C ARG A 86 15.57 -1.21 -18.28
N ASP A 87 16.15 -2.04 -19.13
CA ASP A 87 15.98 -3.47 -19.36
C ASP A 87 17.34 -4.06 -19.81
N LEU A 88 17.70 -5.23 -19.28
CA LEU A 88 18.64 -6.14 -19.94
C LEU A 88 17.80 -7.28 -20.52
N ASP A 89 17.49 -7.14 -21.79
CA ASP A 89 17.11 -8.23 -22.68
C ASP A 89 18.39 -9.03 -22.95
N ALA A 90 18.47 -10.24 -22.38
CA ALA A 90 19.37 -11.31 -22.81
C ALA A 90 18.84 -12.64 -22.23
N GLU A 91 18.08 -13.32 -23.08
CA GLU A 91 17.89 -14.77 -23.15
C GLU A 91 19.03 -15.58 -22.51
N ASP A 92 18.74 -16.32 -21.42
CA ASP A 92 19.03 -17.75 -21.30
C ASP A 92 18.46 -18.27 -19.97
N ALA A 93 17.16 -18.59 -19.95
CA ALA A 93 16.57 -19.31 -18.83
C ALA A 93 16.72 -20.81 -19.10
N PRO A 94 17.49 -21.58 -18.30
CA PRO A 94 17.51 -23.02 -18.45
C PRO A 94 16.11 -23.55 -18.12
N THR A 95 15.47 -24.16 -19.11
CA THR A 95 14.24 -24.93 -18.98
C THR A 95 14.43 -25.97 -17.89
N ARG A 96 13.97 -25.65 -16.68
CA ARG A 96 13.83 -26.63 -15.60
C ARG A 96 12.81 -27.65 -16.05
N GLY A 97 13.31 -28.78 -16.52
CA GLY A 97 12.52 -29.92 -16.96
C GLY A 97 11.48 -30.29 -15.91
N LEU A 98 10.22 -29.97 -16.20
CA LEU A 98 9.06 -30.68 -15.65
C LEU A 98 8.80 -31.98 -16.42
N ASP A 99 9.80 -32.46 -17.15
CA ASP A 99 9.80 -33.78 -17.75
C ASP A 99 10.40 -34.77 -16.74
N ARG A 100 9.62 -35.06 -15.69
CA ARG A 100 9.66 -36.33 -14.95
C ARG A 100 8.53 -36.40 -13.92
N LEU A 101 7.83 -37.53 -14.02
CA LEU A 101 6.81 -38.06 -13.11
C LEU A 101 5.38 -37.55 -13.25
N ARG A 102 4.79 -37.71 -14.45
CA ARG A 102 3.41 -38.23 -14.55
C ARG A 102 3.45 -39.71 -14.91
N GLY A 103 3.98 -40.51 -13.98
CA GLY A 103 3.76 -41.95 -13.97
C GLY A 103 2.28 -42.22 -13.69
N GLY A 104 1.66 -43.01 -14.55
CA GLY A 104 0.26 -43.40 -14.38
C GLY A 104 -0.36 -44.05 -15.60
N GLY A 105 0.38 -44.96 -16.26
CA GLY A 105 -0.24 -45.86 -17.21
C GLY A 105 -1.21 -46.79 -16.49
N ARG A 106 -2.45 -46.90 -17.01
CA ARG A 106 -3.10 -48.17 -17.43
C ARG A 106 -4.60 -47.96 -17.67
N GLY A 107 -5.03 -48.31 -18.88
CA GLY A 107 -6.26 -49.06 -19.11
C GLY A 107 -7.52 -48.26 -19.38
N ARG A 108 -7.84 -48.07 -20.66
CA ARG A 108 -9.07 -48.58 -21.31
C ARG A 108 -9.16 -47.99 -22.71
N LEU A 109 -9.15 -48.87 -23.71
CA LEU A 109 -10.15 -49.03 -24.79
C LEU A 109 -9.63 -50.12 -25.72
#